data_AF-A0A9N7Y7D7-F1
#
_entry.id   AF-A0A9N7Y7D7-F1
#
_cell.length_a   1.000
_cell.length_b   1.000
_cell.length_c   1.000
_cell.angle_alpha   90.00
_cell.angle_beta   90.00
_cell.angle_gamma   90.00
#
_symmetry.space_group_name_H-M   'P 1'
#
loop_
_entity.id
_entity.type
_entity.pdbx_description
1 polymer ?
#
loop_
_entity_poly.entity_id
_entity_poly.type
_entity_poly.pdbx_seq_one_letter_code
_entity_poly.pdbx_strand_id
1 'polypeptide(L)'
;MSKAELTDRLQEARGVIDVLCCELEVAHRYLEGKYQALKILQGKAILDKATSHTKSLLQKSDERAKALEKEVNSLQWELSFSQVQMKKFEQSWEQKYNGILSENKALTDNLQERENEIQELRAESSVLSRQYLELLSMLNVREQRTYQETRPQYSLERDASVLELAVLGACRCLGVVEACPCSRTAAISRKQLIQLQQELDTQRSRREEALMVADAFRIAFEQQLRKRSDCFLLMAETNILKSQHLKAAGSNSSPLISVSQRLRGLLPSSLELKTPDGLLETLYRLLELLNDKDEALAHQRKVSIMLAHSAEELQRQLQLDSHCLPSDPSESCILSKQPQDTSGNHNWSQQTTDISESNVQEKLELPVPQLSQENHKASL
;
A
#
# COMPACT_ATOMS: atom_id res chain seq x y z
N MET A 1 39.19 -120.65 -24.32
CA MET A 1 37.85 -120.10 -24.52
C MET A 1 36.95 -121.20 -25.06
N SER A 2 36.07 -121.73 -24.22
CA SER A 2 35.08 -122.72 -24.66
C SER A 2 33.96 -122.03 -25.47
N LYS A 3 33.30 -122.75 -26.39
CA LYS A 3 32.18 -122.21 -27.18
C LYS A 3 31.08 -121.59 -26.30
N ALA A 4 30.88 -122.15 -25.09
CA ALA A 4 29.93 -121.68 -24.10
C ALA A 4 30.31 -120.32 -23.48
N GLU A 5 31.58 -120.11 -23.14
CA GLU A 5 32.08 -118.81 -22.63
C GLU A 5 31.94 -117.69 -23.66
N LEU A 6 32.13 -118.00 -24.95
CA LEU A 6 31.95 -117.03 -26.04
C LEU A 6 30.47 -116.65 -26.20
N THR A 7 29.56 -117.62 -26.12
CA THR A 7 28.11 -117.35 -26.18
C THR A 7 27.62 -116.56 -24.98
N ASP A 8 28.14 -116.83 -23.78
CA ASP A 8 27.77 -116.12 -22.55
C ASP A 8 28.26 -114.66 -22.58
N ARG A 9 29.51 -114.43 -23.00
CA ARG A 9 30.05 -113.07 -23.22
C ARG A 9 29.30 -112.28 -24.30
N LEU A 10 28.85 -112.95 -25.37
CA LEU A 10 28.04 -112.30 -26.40
C LEU A 10 26.64 -111.92 -25.88
N GLN A 11 26.06 -112.76 -25.03
CA GLN A 11 24.76 -112.50 -24.41
C GLN A 11 24.85 -111.40 -23.34
N GLU A 12 25.90 -111.38 -22.53
CA GLU A 12 26.23 -110.30 -21.59
C GLU A 12 26.48 -108.97 -22.34
N ALA A 13 27.31 -108.99 -23.39
CA ALA A 13 27.54 -107.82 -24.22
C ALA A 13 26.24 -107.27 -24.83
N ARG A 14 25.32 -108.15 -25.24
CA ARG A 14 23.99 -107.76 -25.73
C ARG A 14 23.13 -107.13 -24.65
N GLY A 15 23.10 -107.70 -23.44
CA GLY A 15 22.38 -107.12 -22.31
C GLY A 15 22.92 -105.74 -21.92
N VAL A 16 24.24 -105.56 -21.95
CA VAL A 16 24.88 -104.25 -21.73
C VAL A 16 24.48 -103.25 -22.82
N ILE A 17 24.44 -103.67 -24.10
CA ILE A 17 23.97 -102.82 -25.20
C ILE A 17 22.52 -102.38 -24.98
N ASP A 18 21.62 -103.29 -24.59
CA ASP A 18 20.21 -102.97 -24.37
C ASP A 18 20.01 -101.98 -23.20
N VAL A 19 20.78 -102.14 -22.12
CA VAL A 19 20.78 -101.20 -20.98
C VAL A 19 21.29 -99.83 -21.42
N LEU A 20 22.41 -99.78 -22.16
CA LEU A 20 22.97 -98.52 -22.68
C LEU A 20 22.01 -97.82 -23.66
N CYS A 21 21.28 -98.58 -24.49
CA CYS A 21 20.23 -98.02 -25.35
C CYS A 21 19.10 -97.40 -24.52
N CYS A 22 18.63 -98.09 -23.47
CA CYS A 22 17.62 -97.54 -22.55
C CYS A 22 18.10 -96.25 -21.85
N GLU A 23 19.33 -96.25 -21.33
CA GLU A 23 19.91 -95.07 -20.68
C GLU A 23 20.07 -93.90 -21.64
N LEU A 24 20.50 -94.17 -22.88
CA LEU A 24 20.60 -93.17 -23.94
C LEU A 24 19.24 -92.56 -24.28
N GLU A 25 18.19 -93.36 -24.38
CA GLU A 25 16.82 -92.87 -24.62
C GLU A 25 16.32 -91.99 -23.46
N VAL A 26 16.55 -92.40 -22.21
CA VAL A 26 16.18 -91.61 -21.02
C VAL A 26 16.94 -90.28 -21.01
N ALA A 27 18.25 -90.31 -21.26
CA ALA A 27 19.08 -89.11 -21.37
C ALA A 27 18.60 -88.19 -22.50
N HIS A 28 18.23 -88.76 -23.66
CA HIS A 28 17.72 -87.99 -24.79
C HIS A 28 16.39 -87.29 -24.45
N ARG A 29 15.41 -88.01 -23.88
CA ARG A 29 14.14 -87.41 -23.44
C ARG A 29 14.34 -86.34 -22.36
N TYR A 30 15.28 -86.56 -21.45
CA TYR A 30 15.62 -85.60 -20.41
C TYR A 30 16.23 -84.31 -20.99
N LEU A 31 17.15 -84.45 -21.95
CA LEU A 31 17.75 -83.30 -22.65
C LEU A 31 16.70 -82.54 -23.47
N GLU A 32 15.80 -83.24 -24.15
CA GLU A 32 14.69 -82.62 -24.88
C GLU A 32 13.77 -81.83 -23.93
N GLY A 33 13.41 -82.40 -22.78
CA GLY A 33 12.63 -81.71 -21.75
C GLY A 33 13.31 -80.43 -21.24
N LYS A 34 14.64 -80.49 -20.99
CA LYS A 34 15.43 -79.30 -20.62
C LYS A 34 15.46 -78.26 -21.73
N TYR A 35 15.61 -78.68 -22.98
CA TYR A 35 15.62 -77.77 -24.13
C TYR A 35 14.28 -77.02 -24.27
N GLN A 36 13.16 -77.72 -24.16
CA GLN A 36 11.83 -77.10 -24.20
C GLN A 36 11.60 -76.14 -23.03
N ALA A 37 12.00 -76.50 -21.81
CA ALA A 37 11.93 -75.61 -20.65
C ALA A 37 12.77 -74.34 -20.86
N LEU A 38 13.99 -74.48 -21.41
CA LEU A 38 14.87 -73.36 -21.71
C LEU A 38 14.23 -72.43 -22.78
N LYS A 39 13.62 -73.00 -23.81
CA LYS A 39 12.90 -72.24 -24.85
C LYS A 39 11.76 -71.40 -24.28
N ILE A 40 10.98 -71.96 -23.34
CA ILE A 40 9.90 -71.23 -22.65
C ILE A 40 10.49 -70.09 -21.80
N LEU A 41 11.52 -70.36 -21.00
CA LEU A 41 12.16 -69.34 -20.16
C LEU A 41 12.79 -68.22 -20.99
N GLN A 42 13.41 -68.55 -22.13
CA GLN A 42 13.95 -67.58 -23.07
C GLN A 42 12.84 -66.72 -23.68
N GLY A 43 11.73 -67.34 -24.10
CA GLY A 43 10.55 -66.63 -24.60
C GLY A 43 9.99 -65.65 -23.58
N LYS A 44 9.88 -66.08 -22.31
CA LYS A 44 9.47 -65.23 -21.20
C LYS A 44 10.44 -64.06 -20.98
N ALA A 45 11.74 -64.30 -20.98
CA ALA A 45 12.75 -63.26 -20.79
C ALA A 45 12.72 -62.21 -21.92
N ILE A 46 12.52 -62.63 -23.17
CA ILE A 46 12.38 -61.72 -24.32
C ILE A 46 11.11 -60.88 -24.19
N LEU A 47 9.98 -61.50 -23.86
CA LEU A 47 8.71 -60.81 -23.65
C LEU A 47 8.78 -59.83 -22.47
N ASP A 48 9.39 -60.23 -21.35
CA ASP A 48 9.59 -59.36 -20.19
C ASP A 48 10.47 -58.17 -20.56
N LYS A 49 11.56 -58.39 -21.31
CA LYS A 49 12.42 -57.31 -21.79
C LYS A 49 11.66 -56.36 -22.73
N ALA A 50 10.89 -56.90 -23.69
CA ALA A 50 10.11 -56.12 -24.63
C ALA A 50 8.97 -55.33 -23.96
N THR A 51 8.35 -55.87 -22.91
CA THR A 51 7.20 -55.24 -22.22
C THR A 51 7.59 -54.41 -21.01
N SER A 52 8.81 -54.54 -20.49
CA SER A 52 9.29 -53.82 -19.30
C SER A 52 9.12 -52.31 -19.41
N HIS A 53 9.51 -51.74 -20.56
CA HIS A 53 9.39 -50.31 -20.83
C HIS A 53 7.93 -49.86 -20.82
N THR A 54 7.04 -50.59 -21.49
CA THR A 54 5.60 -50.29 -21.52
C THR A 54 4.98 -50.37 -20.13
N LYS A 55 5.31 -51.40 -19.33
CA LYS A 55 4.84 -51.53 -17.94
C LYS A 55 5.28 -50.32 -17.09
N SER A 56 6.54 -49.90 -17.21
CA SER A 56 7.06 -48.73 -16.49
C SER A 56 6.40 -47.42 -16.93
N LEU A 57 6.15 -47.24 -18.24
CA LEU A 57 5.45 -46.07 -18.75
C LEU A 57 4.00 -45.99 -18.26
N LEU A 58 3.29 -47.11 -18.25
CA LEU A 58 1.92 -47.18 -17.72
C LEU A 58 1.90 -46.81 -16.24
N GLN A 59 2.80 -47.40 -15.43
CA GLN A 59 2.90 -47.05 -14.02
C GLN A 59 3.19 -45.56 -13.80
N LYS A 60 4.13 -44.98 -14.54
CA LYS A 60 4.43 -43.54 -14.47
C LYS A 60 3.24 -42.68 -14.90
N SER A 61 2.45 -43.14 -15.88
CA SER A 61 1.23 -42.46 -16.31
C SER A 61 0.17 -42.49 -15.20
N ASP A 62 -0.03 -43.64 -14.56
CA ASP A 62 -0.99 -43.79 -13.46
C ASP A 62 -0.60 -42.96 -12.24
N GLU A 63 0.69 -42.90 -11.91
CA GLU A 63 1.21 -42.03 -10.84
C GLU A 63 0.96 -40.55 -11.13
N ARG A 64 1.18 -40.10 -12.38
CA ARG A 64 0.86 -38.74 -12.81
C ARG A 64 -0.64 -38.46 -12.78
N ALA A 65 -1.48 -39.40 -13.22
CA ALA A 65 -2.93 -39.25 -13.18
C ALA A 65 -3.43 -39.07 -11.74
N LYS A 66 -2.91 -39.88 -10.80
CA LYS A 66 -3.22 -39.74 -9.36
C LYS A 66 -2.71 -38.42 -8.76
N ALA A 67 -1.55 -37.92 -9.21
CA ALA A 67 -1.05 -36.63 -8.77
C ALA A 67 -1.97 -35.49 -9.24
N LEU A 68 -2.35 -35.50 -10.53
CA LEU A 68 -3.28 -34.52 -11.10
C LEU A 68 -4.65 -34.58 -10.43
N GLU A 69 -5.16 -35.77 -10.11
CA GLU A 69 -6.43 -35.91 -9.39
C GLU A 69 -6.40 -35.25 -8.01
N LYS A 70 -5.28 -35.38 -7.28
CA LYS A 70 -5.09 -34.69 -6.00
C LYS A 70 -5.04 -33.17 -6.15
N GLU A 71 -4.35 -32.68 -7.18
CA GLU A 71 -4.30 -31.23 -7.47
C GLU A 71 -5.69 -30.69 -7.83
N VAL A 72 -6.44 -31.38 -8.68
CA VAL A 72 -7.83 -31.02 -9.02
C VAL A 72 -8.71 -30.99 -7.78
N ASN A 73 -8.61 -31.99 -6.90
CA ASN A 73 -9.37 -32.03 -5.66
C ASN A 73 -8.98 -30.89 -4.70
N SER A 74 -7.69 -30.56 -4.59
CA SER A 74 -7.21 -29.41 -3.80
C SER A 74 -7.77 -28.10 -4.34
N LEU A 75 -7.63 -27.88 -5.65
CA LEU A 75 -8.12 -26.67 -6.31
C LEU A 75 -9.65 -26.55 -6.20
N GLN A 76 -10.38 -27.65 -6.32
CA GLN A 76 -11.83 -27.66 -6.14
C GLN A 76 -12.23 -27.26 -4.72
N TRP A 77 -11.49 -27.72 -3.71
CA TRP A 77 -11.69 -27.31 -2.33
C TRP A 77 -11.37 -25.82 -2.13
N GLU A 78 -10.22 -25.35 -2.64
CA GLU A 78 -9.81 -23.94 -2.56
C GLU A 78 -10.82 -23.01 -3.23
N LEU A 79 -11.34 -23.39 -4.40
CA LEU A 79 -12.37 -22.65 -5.11
C LEU A 79 -13.68 -22.60 -4.31
N SER A 80 -14.11 -23.74 -3.76
CA SER A 80 -15.32 -23.82 -2.93
C SER A 80 -15.19 -22.99 -1.65
N PHE A 81 -14.04 -23.07 -0.98
CA PHE A 81 -13.73 -22.27 0.19
C PHE A 81 -13.76 -20.78 -0.13
N SER A 82 -13.08 -20.37 -1.21
CA SER A 82 -13.04 -18.99 -1.67
C SER A 82 -14.45 -18.48 -2.01
N GLN A 83 -15.27 -19.29 -2.67
CA GLN A 83 -16.66 -18.94 -3.00
C GLN A 83 -17.51 -18.72 -1.75
N VAL A 84 -17.37 -19.57 -0.72
CA VAL A 84 -18.08 -19.40 0.55
C VAL A 84 -17.62 -18.13 1.27
N GLN A 85 -16.33 -17.84 1.28
CA GLN A 85 -15.81 -16.61 1.88
C GLN A 85 -16.32 -15.35 1.17
N MET A 86 -16.30 -15.34 -0.17
CA MET A 86 -16.84 -14.23 -0.95
C MET A 86 -18.30 -13.98 -0.63
N LYS A 87 -19.13 -15.02 -0.58
CA LYS A 87 -20.55 -14.88 -0.18
C LYS A 87 -20.72 -14.30 1.22
N LYS A 88 -19.88 -14.68 2.18
CA LYS A 88 -19.92 -14.12 3.54
C LYS A 88 -19.55 -12.63 3.55
N PHE A 89 -18.54 -12.24 2.79
CA PHE A 89 -18.15 -10.84 2.65
C PHE A 89 -19.25 -10.03 1.96
N GLU A 90 -19.81 -10.53 0.86
CA GLU A 90 -20.95 -9.92 0.17
C GLU A 90 -22.12 -9.66 1.12
N GLN A 91 -22.54 -10.68 1.89
CA GLN A 91 -23.61 -10.54 2.89
C GLN A 91 -23.28 -9.53 3.99
N SER A 92 -22.04 -9.53 4.48
CA SER A 92 -21.59 -8.57 5.50
C SER A 92 -21.62 -7.13 4.97
N TRP A 93 -21.17 -6.93 3.73
CA TRP A 93 -21.20 -5.62 3.06
C TRP A 93 -22.61 -5.16 2.75
N GLU A 94 -23.49 -6.06 2.29
CA GLU A 94 -24.90 -5.77 2.06
C GLU A 94 -25.59 -5.31 3.35
N GLN A 95 -25.35 -6.01 4.48
CA GLN A 95 -25.89 -5.61 5.78
C GLN A 95 -25.42 -4.22 6.22
N LYS A 96 -24.11 -3.93 6.08
CA LYS A 96 -23.55 -2.61 6.40
C LYS A 96 -24.12 -1.52 5.50
N TYR A 97 -24.21 -1.79 4.20
CA TYR A 97 -24.75 -0.87 3.22
C TYR A 97 -26.21 -0.54 3.52
N ASN A 98 -27.04 -1.56 3.78
CA ASN A 98 -28.43 -1.38 4.17
C ASN A 98 -28.57 -0.61 5.49
N GLY A 99 -27.69 -0.86 6.46
CA GLY A 99 -27.60 -0.08 7.70
C GLY A 99 -27.37 1.41 7.43
N ILE A 100 -26.35 1.75 6.65
CA ILE A 100 -26.02 3.13 6.25
C ILE A 100 -27.17 3.76 5.46
N LEU A 101 -27.82 3.02 4.55
CA LEU A 101 -28.97 3.53 3.82
C LEU A 101 -30.14 3.89 4.76
N SER A 102 -30.41 3.04 5.75
CA SER A 102 -31.46 3.31 6.73
C SER A 102 -31.15 4.51 7.62
N GLU A 103 -29.89 4.66 8.04
CA GLU A 103 -29.41 5.80 8.82
C GLU A 103 -29.49 7.10 8.01
N ASN A 104 -29.00 7.10 6.76
CA ASN A 104 -29.10 8.25 5.87
C ASN A 104 -30.54 8.68 5.62
N LYS A 105 -31.46 7.72 5.47
CA LYS A 105 -32.89 8.02 5.37
C LYS A 105 -33.39 8.70 6.64
N ALA A 106 -33.08 8.15 7.82
CA ALA A 106 -33.50 8.74 9.09
C ALA A 106 -32.93 10.15 9.33
N LEU A 107 -31.68 10.39 8.92
CA LEU A 107 -31.05 11.72 8.97
C LEU A 107 -31.70 12.70 8.00
N THR A 108 -32.03 12.25 6.80
CA THR A 108 -32.74 13.07 5.80
C THR A 108 -34.11 13.47 6.30
N ASP A 109 -34.87 12.53 6.87
CA ASP A 109 -36.19 12.78 7.45
C ASP A 109 -36.09 13.79 8.62
N ASN A 110 -35.10 13.63 9.51
CA ASN A 110 -34.84 14.58 10.61
C ASN A 110 -34.45 15.99 10.12
N LEU A 111 -33.61 16.07 9.08
CA LEU A 111 -33.23 17.36 8.51
C LEU A 111 -34.43 18.07 7.91
N GLN A 112 -35.31 17.34 7.23
CA GLN A 112 -36.54 17.89 6.68
C GLN A 112 -37.49 18.36 7.78
N GLU A 113 -37.64 17.62 8.87
CA GLU A 113 -38.40 18.05 10.04
C GLU A 113 -37.84 19.35 10.63
N ARG A 114 -36.51 19.44 10.82
CA ARG A 114 -35.86 20.66 11.32
C ARG A 114 -35.98 21.85 10.37
N GLU A 115 -35.93 21.60 9.06
CA GLU A 115 -36.17 22.65 8.07
C GLU A 115 -37.61 23.19 8.18
N ASN A 116 -38.61 22.31 8.33
CA ASN A 116 -40.00 22.70 8.53
C ASN A 116 -40.17 23.52 9.83
N GLU A 117 -39.60 23.06 10.95
CA GLU A 117 -39.61 23.80 12.23
C GLU A 117 -39.01 25.21 12.06
N ILE A 118 -37.89 25.35 11.36
CA ILE A 118 -37.26 26.64 11.09
C ILE A 118 -38.16 27.54 10.24
N GLN A 119 -38.82 26.97 9.23
CA GLN A 119 -39.75 27.73 8.39
C GLN A 119 -40.96 28.24 9.19
N GLU A 120 -41.53 27.40 10.06
CA GLU A 120 -42.61 27.78 10.97
C GLU A 120 -42.18 28.91 11.91
N LEU A 121 -41.02 28.76 12.58
CA LEU A 121 -40.48 29.79 13.47
C LEU A 121 -40.18 31.11 12.73
N ARG A 122 -39.72 31.04 11.47
CA ARG A 122 -39.54 32.25 10.64
C ARG A 122 -40.87 32.92 10.32
N ALA A 123 -41.90 32.14 10.00
CA ALA A 123 -43.23 32.66 9.76
C ALA A 123 -43.79 33.35 11.02
N GLU A 124 -43.70 32.69 12.19
CA GLU A 124 -44.11 33.26 13.48
C GLU A 124 -43.34 34.54 13.81
N SER A 125 -42.02 34.53 13.65
CA SER A 125 -41.17 35.71 13.85
C SER A 125 -41.57 36.88 12.94
N SER A 126 -41.94 36.61 11.69
CA SER A 126 -42.43 37.64 10.77
C SER A 126 -43.78 38.22 11.20
N VAL A 127 -44.69 37.36 11.70
CA VAL A 127 -46.00 37.78 12.24
C VAL A 127 -45.81 38.65 13.48
N LEU A 128 -44.97 38.20 14.42
CA LEU A 128 -44.67 38.91 15.65
C LEU A 128 -44.00 40.27 15.35
N SER A 129 -43.06 40.30 14.41
CA SER A 129 -42.41 41.54 13.97
C SER A 129 -43.41 42.54 13.39
N ARG A 130 -44.40 42.07 12.62
CA ARG A 130 -45.49 42.91 12.10
C ARG A 130 -46.36 43.45 13.24
N GLN A 131 -46.81 42.58 14.15
CA GLN A 131 -47.61 43.00 15.32
C GLN A 131 -46.87 44.02 16.18
N TYR A 132 -45.57 43.83 16.37
CA TYR A 132 -44.71 44.78 17.06
C TYR A 132 -44.70 46.15 16.37
N LEU A 133 -44.57 46.21 15.04
CA LEU A 133 -44.59 47.47 14.29
C LEU A 133 -45.98 48.14 14.33
N GLU A 134 -47.05 47.37 14.25
CA GLU A 134 -48.43 47.87 14.39
C GLU A 134 -48.63 48.51 15.77
N LEU A 135 -48.23 47.83 16.85
CA LEU A 135 -48.31 48.37 18.21
C LEU A 135 -47.44 49.61 18.39
N LEU A 136 -46.23 49.62 17.82
CA LEU A 136 -45.34 50.78 17.85
C LEU A 136 -45.95 52.00 17.14
N SER A 137 -46.72 51.77 16.07
CA SER A 137 -47.39 52.84 15.31
C SER A 137 -48.59 53.45 16.04
N MET A 138 -49.16 52.74 17.03
CA MET A 138 -50.24 53.24 17.87
C MET A 138 -49.76 54.16 19.00
N LEU A 139 -48.46 54.18 19.30
CA LEU A 139 -47.87 55.05 20.32
C LEU A 139 -47.71 56.49 19.83
N ASN A 140 -47.63 57.45 20.76
CA ASN A 140 -47.35 58.83 20.39
C ASN A 140 -45.85 59.04 20.05
N VAL A 141 -45.53 60.12 19.33
CA VAL A 141 -44.16 60.38 18.84
C VAL A 141 -43.13 60.53 19.97
N ARG A 142 -43.54 60.95 21.18
CA ARG A 142 -42.64 61.03 22.34
C ARG A 142 -42.31 59.63 22.85
N GLU A 143 -43.32 58.78 23.06
CA GLU A 143 -43.17 57.39 23.50
C GLU A 143 -42.36 56.56 22.51
N GLN A 144 -42.62 56.72 21.21
CA GLN A 144 -41.87 56.03 20.16
C GLN A 144 -40.39 56.41 20.16
N ARG A 145 -40.07 57.69 20.43
CA ARG A 145 -38.69 58.18 20.52
C ARG A 145 -37.98 57.62 21.76
N THR A 146 -38.63 57.66 22.92
CA THR A 146 -38.08 57.06 24.16
C THR A 146 -37.83 55.57 24.02
N TYR A 147 -38.71 54.83 23.33
CA TYR A 147 -38.52 53.40 23.07
C TYR A 147 -37.34 53.14 22.10
N GLN A 148 -37.21 53.92 21.02
CA GLN A 148 -36.08 53.78 20.10
C GLN A 148 -34.74 54.09 20.78
N GLU A 149 -34.70 55.07 21.69
CA GLU A 149 -33.52 55.43 22.48
C GLU A 149 -33.12 54.34 23.49
N THR A 150 -34.06 53.52 23.96
CA THR A 150 -33.82 52.43 24.93
C THR A 150 -33.70 51.04 24.29
N ARG A 151 -33.87 50.91 22.97
CA ARG A 151 -33.84 49.62 22.27
C ARG A 151 -32.41 49.03 22.22
N PRO A 152 -32.22 47.74 22.59
CA PRO A 152 -30.94 47.06 22.44
C PRO A 152 -30.55 46.89 20.96
N GLN A 153 -29.30 47.16 20.61
CA GLN A 153 -28.76 46.94 19.27
C GLN A 153 -28.52 45.44 19.05
N TYR A 154 -29.31 44.82 18.19
CA TYR A 154 -29.12 43.42 17.77
C TYR A 154 -28.09 43.37 16.63
N SER A 155 -26.81 43.09 16.94
CA SER A 155 -25.77 42.82 15.93
C SER A 155 -25.46 41.32 15.79
N LEU A 156 -24.76 40.98 14.71
CA LEU A 156 -24.35 39.62 14.30
C LEU A 156 -23.24 39.02 15.18
N GLU A 157 -22.62 39.79 16.08
CA GLU A 157 -21.63 39.33 17.10
C GLU A 157 -22.28 38.52 18.24
N ARG A 158 -23.43 37.91 17.97
CA ARG A 158 -24.31 37.35 19.00
C ARG A 158 -23.71 36.13 19.69
N ASP A 159 -22.98 35.27 19.00
CA ASP A 159 -22.50 34.02 19.62
C ASP A 159 -21.35 34.25 20.61
N ALA A 160 -20.44 35.17 20.29
CA ALA A 160 -19.38 35.57 21.20
C ALA A 160 -19.93 36.38 22.39
N SER A 161 -20.83 37.33 22.13
CA SER A 161 -21.40 38.20 23.17
C SER A 161 -22.40 37.48 24.10
N VAL A 162 -23.20 36.54 23.59
CA VAL A 162 -24.12 35.73 24.40
C VAL A 162 -23.36 34.79 25.32
N LEU A 163 -22.27 34.18 24.85
CA LEU A 163 -21.43 33.35 25.69
C LEU A 163 -20.68 34.19 26.75
N GLU A 164 -20.19 35.37 26.37
CA GLU A 164 -19.54 36.34 27.27
C GLU A 164 -20.52 36.78 28.37
N LEU A 165 -21.78 37.10 28.03
CA LEU A 165 -22.84 37.43 28.98
C LEU A 165 -23.27 36.25 29.85
N ALA A 166 -23.33 35.03 29.31
CA ALA A 166 -23.63 33.83 30.08
C ALA A 166 -22.55 33.53 31.13
N VAL A 167 -21.27 33.71 30.79
CA VAL A 167 -20.15 33.55 31.73
C VAL A 167 -20.17 34.65 32.79
N LEU A 168 -20.51 35.89 32.41
CA LEU A 168 -20.65 37.00 33.35
C LEU A 168 -21.76 36.75 34.39
N GLY A 169 -22.86 36.10 33.98
CA GLY A 169 -24.02 35.78 34.83
C GLY A 169 -23.92 34.49 35.65
N ALA A 170 -22.93 33.64 35.42
CA ALA A 170 -22.77 32.36 36.13
C ALA A 170 -22.21 32.50 37.56
N CYS A 171 -21.59 33.64 37.87
CA CYS A 171 -21.00 33.95 39.17
C CYS A 171 -22.07 34.30 40.21
N ARG A 172 -22.03 33.66 41.38
CA ARG A 172 -22.97 33.89 42.50
C ARG A 172 -22.39 34.73 43.65
N CYS A 173 -21.37 35.53 43.37
CA CYS A 173 -20.77 36.40 44.40
C CYS A 173 -21.80 37.40 44.93
N LEU A 174 -21.97 37.43 46.25
CA LEU A 174 -22.95 38.28 46.93
C LEU A 174 -22.47 39.73 47.00
N GLY A 175 -23.37 40.69 46.76
CA GLY A 175 -23.15 42.11 47.07
C GLY A 175 -22.60 43.00 45.95
N VAL A 176 -22.56 42.53 44.70
CA VAL A 176 -22.09 43.35 43.55
C VAL A 176 -23.26 43.59 42.60
N VAL A 177 -23.58 44.86 42.34
CA VAL A 177 -24.63 45.28 41.38
C VAL A 177 -24.15 45.15 39.93
N GLU A 178 -22.83 45.15 39.72
CA GLU A 178 -22.15 44.88 38.45
C GLU A 178 -21.51 43.48 38.41
N ALA A 179 -21.03 43.06 37.23
CA ALA A 179 -20.30 41.80 37.07
C ALA A 179 -19.08 41.72 38.01
N CYS A 180 -19.06 40.67 38.84
CA CYS A 180 -18.01 40.37 39.82
C CYS A 180 -16.63 40.19 39.12
N PRO A 181 -15.50 40.49 39.78
CA PRO A 181 -14.17 40.33 39.18
C PRO A 181 -13.91 38.91 38.65
N CYS A 182 -14.37 37.88 39.36
CA CYS A 182 -14.21 36.50 38.91
C CYS A 182 -15.02 36.17 37.66
N SER A 183 -16.19 36.78 37.45
CA SER A 183 -16.94 36.57 36.20
C SER A 183 -16.33 37.33 35.03
N ARG A 184 -15.77 38.52 35.26
CA ARG A 184 -15.00 39.25 34.24
C ARG A 184 -13.77 38.47 33.81
N THR A 185 -12.98 37.97 34.76
CA THR A 185 -11.81 37.13 34.45
C THR A 185 -12.20 35.84 33.74
N ALA A 186 -13.28 35.18 34.15
CA ALA A 186 -13.80 33.99 33.48
C ALA A 186 -14.29 34.28 32.05
N ALA A 187 -14.93 35.43 31.83
CA ALA A 187 -15.41 35.84 30.50
C ALA A 187 -14.23 36.14 29.57
N ILE A 188 -13.21 36.85 30.06
CA ILE A 188 -11.98 37.14 29.31
C ILE A 188 -11.23 35.85 28.98
N SER A 189 -11.06 34.93 29.95
CA SER A 189 -10.36 33.66 29.70
C SER A 189 -11.12 32.77 28.73
N ARG A 190 -12.47 32.74 28.81
CA ARG A 190 -13.31 32.01 27.85
C ARG A 190 -13.18 32.59 26.45
N LYS A 191 -13.13 33.91 26.30
CA LYS A 191 -12.90 34.61 25.04
C LYS A 191 -11.54 34.26 24.44
N GLN A 192 -10.48 34.26 25.27
CA GLN A 192 -9.14 33.84 24.86
C GLN A 192 -9.10 32.37 24.42
N LEU A 193 -9.78 31.47 25.15
CA LEU A 193 -9.87 30.05 24.76
C LEU A 193 -10.54 29.87 23.40
N ILE A 194 -11.59 30.63 23.10
CA ILE A 194 -12.28 30.56 21.81
C ILE A 194 -11.36 31.07 20.68
N GLN A 195 -10.64 32.16 20.91
CA GLN A 195 -9.67 32.68 19.94
C GLN A 195 -8.55 31.66 19.67
N LEU A 196 -8.00 31.05 20.73
CA LEU A 196 -6.98 30.01 20.59
C LEU A 196 -7.51 28.77 19.88
N GLN A 197 -8.76 28.38 20.14
CA GLN A 197 -9.42 27.26 19.46
C GLN A 197 -9.56 27.54 17.96
N GLN A 198 -9.99 28.75 17.59
CA GLN A 198 -10.11 29.18 16.19
C GLN A 198 -8.75 29.19 15.47
N GLU A 199 -7.70 29.67 16.15
CA GLU A 199 -6.34 29.62 15.60
C GLU A 199 -5.88 28.17 15.41
N LEU A 200 -6.13 27.29 16.39
CA LEU A 200 -5.82 25.86 16.29
C LEU A 200 -6.50 25.19 15.10
N ASP A 201 -7.79 25.46 14.92
CA ASP A 201 -8.57 24.90 13.81
C ASP A 201 -8.08 25.45 12.45
N THR A 202 -7.70 26.72 12.40
CA THR A 202 -7.07 27.33 11.22
C THR A 202 -5.72 26.67 10.90
N GLN A 203 -4.89 26.40 11.90
CA GLN A 203 -3.61 25.72 11.73
C GLN A 203 -3.78 24.27 11.30
N ARG A 204 -4.80 23.57 11.81
CA ARG A 204 -5.17 22.22 11.37
C ARG A 204 -5.55 22.21 9.89
N SER A 205 -6.42 23.13 9.46
CA SER A 205 -6.79 23.28 8.05
C SER A 205 -5.55 23.50 7.17
N ARG A 206 -4.66 24.42 7.56
CA ARG A 206 -3.41 24.68 6.82
C ARG A 206 -2.50 23.45 6.75
N ARG A 207 -2.41 22.67 7.83
CA ARG A 207 -1.64 21.41 7.84
C ARG A 207 -2.25 20.37 6.90
N GLU A 208 -3.57 20.22 6.92
CA GLU A 208 -4.28 19.30 6.03
C GLU A 208 -4.09 19.68 4.56
N GLU A 209 -4.21 20.98 4.23
CA GLU A 209 -3.89 21.51 2.90
C GLU A 209 -2.44 21.21 2.49
N ALA A 210 -1.48 21.43 3.40
CA ALA A 210 -0.07 21.12 3.13
C ALA A 210 0.17 19.62 2.88
N LEU A 211 -0.51 18.74 3.63
CA LEU A 211 -0.44 17.28 3.42
C LEU A 211 -1.04 16.88 2.06
N MET A 212 -2.19 17.45 1.70
CA MET A 212 -2.82 17.21 0.39
C MET A 212 -1.92 17.67 -0.76
N VAL A 213 -1.29 18.84 -0.62
CA VAL A 213 -0.34 19.37 -1.61
C VAL A 213 0.90 18.47 -1.69
N ALA A 214 1.44 18.01 -0.56
CA ALA A 214 2.57 17.09 -0.53
C ALA A 214 2.24 15.74 -1.21
N ASP A 215 1.04 15.20 -0.98
CA ASP A 215 0.59 13.96 -1.63
C ASP A 215 0.39 14.15 -3.14
N ALA A 216 -0.14 15.30 -3.57
CA ALA A 216 -0.24 15.65 -4.98
C ALA A 216 1.15 15.70 -5.66
N PHE A 217 2.15 16.31 -5.01
CA PHE A 217 3.53 16.31 -5.51
C PHE A 217 4.12 14.89 -5.57
N ARG A 218 3.87 14.06 -4.54
CA ARG A 218 4.31 12.65 -4.53
C ARG A 218 3.71 11.87 -5.70
N ILE A 219 2.40 11.98 -5.92
CA ILE A 219 1.70 11.30 -7.03
C ILE A 219 2.23 11.78 -8.38
N ALA A 220 2.37 13.09 -8.58
CA ALA A 220 2.90 13.66 -9.81
C ALA A 220 4.32 13.14 -10.10
N PHE A 221 5.17 13.09 -9.07
CA PHE A 221 6.53 12.57 -9.19
C PHE A 221 6.55 11.07 -9.52
N GLU A 222 5.72 10.25 -8.89
CA GLU A 222 5.59 8.82 -9.21
C GLU A 222 5.09 8.58 -10.63
N GLN A 223 4.12 9.37 -11.09
CA GLN A 223 3.63 9.30 -12.47
C GLN A 223 4.73 9.66 -13.46
N GLN A 224 5.51 10.70 -13.15
CA GLN A 224 6.66 11.10 -13.98
C GLN A 224 7.73 10.01 -14.03
N LEU A 225 8.06 9.38 -12.89
CA LEU A 225 9.00 8.25 -12.86
C LEU A 225 8.51 7.06 -13.70
N ARG A 226 7.22 6.72 -13.62
CA ARG A 226 6.61 5.65 -14.43
C ARG A 226 6.65 5.98 -15.92
N LYS A 227 6.23 7.18 -16.32
CA LYS A 227 6.31 7.62 -17.73
C LYS A 227 7.75 7.54 -18.25
N ARG A 228 8.72 7.97 -17.44
CA ARG A 228 10.13 7.90 -17.80
C ARG A 228 10.63 6.46 -17.92
N SER A 229 10.26 5.57 -17.01
CA SER A 229 10.63 4.15 -17.11
C SER A 229 10.04 3.49 -18.35
N ASP A 230 8.79 3.80 -18.69
CA ASP A 230 8.10 3.25 -19.86
C ASP A 230 8.73 3.75 -21.16
N CYS A 231 9.06 5.05 -21.24
CA CYS A 231 9.80 5.62 -22.36
C CYS A 231 11.20 4.99 -22.51
N PHE A 232 11.90 4.70 -21.41
CA PHE A 232 13.19 3.98 -21.47
C PHE A 232 13.04 2.53 -21.94
N LEU A 233 11.99 1.81 -21.50
CA LEU A 233 11.71 0.45 -21.94
C LEU A 233 11.43 0.39 -23.45
N LEU A 234 10.57 1.27 -23.96
CA LEU A 234 10.29 1.38 -25.40
C LEU A 234 11.54 1.73 -26.22
N MET A 235 12.40 2.61 -25.69
CA MET A 235 13.70 2.93 -26.30
C MET A 235 14.66 1.73 -26.27
N ALA A 236 14.66 0.92 -25.21
CA ALA A 236 15.47 -0.29 -25.14
C ALA A 236 14.99 -1.35 -26.13
N GLU A 237 13.68 -1.58 -26.24
CA GLU A 237 13.06 -2.51 -27.18
C GLU A 237 13.34 -2.12 -28.64
N THR A 238 13.16 -0.85 -28.99
CA THR A 238 13.46 -0.35 -30.34
C THR A 238 14.95 -0.43 -30.68
N ASN A 239 15.85 -0.24 -29.70
CA ASN A 239 17.29 -0.46 -29.89
C ASN A 239 17.66 -1.94 -30.06
N ILE A 240 16.99 -2.85 -29.35
CA ILE A 240 17.17 -4.31 -29.52
C ILE A 240 16.74 -4.73 -30.93
N LEU A 241 15.57 -4.26 -31.39
CA LEU A 241 15.08 -4.54 -32.74
C LEU A 241 16.00 -3.97 -33.84
N LYS A 242 16.54 -2.76 -33.66
CA LYS A 242 17.55 -2.17 -34.55
C LYS A 242 18.88 -2.94 -34.54
N SER A 243 19.32 -3.43 -33.37
CA SER A 243 20.54 -4.24 -33.23
C SER A 243 20.41 -5.62 -33.88
N GLN A 244 19.24 -6.24 -33.80
CA GLN A 244 18.94 -7.50 -34.50
C GLN A 244 18.93 -7.30 -36.02
N HIS A 245 18.41 -6.16 -36.51
CA HIS A 245 18.46 -5.80 -37.93
C HIS A 245 19.88 -5.51 -38.43
N LEU A 246 20.73 -4.90 -37.60
CA LEU A 246 22.16 -4.66 -37.91
C LEU A 246 23.00 -5.95 -37.86
N LYS A 247 22.65 -6.94 -37.03
CA LYS A 247 23.33 -8.25 -37.02
C LYS A 247 23.03 -9.10 -38.26
N ALA A 248 21.94 -8.83 -38.98
CA ALA A 248 21.65 -9.45 -40.27
C ALA A 248 22.49 -8.85 -41.43
N ALA A 249 23.03 -7.65 -41.26
CA ALA A 249 23.94 -6.99 -42.21
C ALA A 249 25.33 -6.88 -41.58
N GLY A 250 26.11 -7.97 -41.69
CA GLY A 250 27.38 -8.13 -40.98
C GLY A 250 28.35 -6.95 -41.14
N SER A 251 28.85 -6.45 -40.00
CA SER A 251 30.12 -5.74 -39.96
C SER A 251 30.70 -5.77 -38.54
N ASN A 252 31.90 -6.34 -38.43
CA ASN A 252 32.71 -6.37 -37.23
C ASN A 252 33.38 -5.00 -37.02
N SER A 253 33.25 -4.38 -35.85
CA SER A 253 34.22 -3.36 -35.42
C SER A 253 34.43 -3.34 -33.90
N SER A 254 35.66 -2.97 -33.54
CA SER A 254 36.42 -3.24 -32.31
C SER A 254 36.03 -2.38 -31.09
N PRO A 255 36.49 -2.74 -29.86
CA PRO A 255 35.95 -2.21 -28.61
C PRO A 255 36.76 -1.01 -28.11
N LEU A 256 36.61 0.16 -28.71
CA LEU A 256 37.02 1.46 -28.12
C LEU A 256 36.28 2.58 -28.83
N ILE A 257 35.04 2.81 -28.42
CA ILE A 257 34.15 3.81 -29.00
C ILE A 257 34.07 5.00 -28.04
N SER A 258 34.47 6.19 -28.48
CA SER A 258 34.38 7.41 -27.68
C SER A 258 32.90 7.83 -27.50
N VAL A 259 32.60 8.59 -26.44
CA VAL A 259 31.24 9.07 -26.15
C VAL A 259 30.61 9.79 -27.36
N SER A 260 31.42 10.51 -28.13
CA SER A 260 31.00 11.22 -29.33
C SER A 260 30.70 10.31 -30.54
N GLN A 261 31.17 9.06 -30.56
CA GLN A 261 30.70 8.04 -31.52
C GLN A 261 29.45 7.31 -31.00
N ARG A 262 29.31 7.12 -29.69
CA ARG A 262 28.09 6.55 -29.09
C ARG A 262 26.86 7.43 -29.32
N LEU A 263 27.03 8.74 -29.16
CA LEU A 263 26.00 9.74 -29.49
C LEU A 263 25.69 9.78 -31.00
N ARG A 264 26.68 9.48 -31.84
CA ARG A 264 26.52 9.43 -33.30
C ARG A 264 25.70 8.21 -33.75
N GLY A 265 25.71 7.12 -32.99
CA GLY A 265 24.85 5.94 -33.22
C GLY A 265 23.41 6.09 -32.73
N LEU A 266 23.12 7.12 -31.92
CA LEU A 266 21.75 7.50 -31.53
C LEU A 266 21.11 8.44 -32.57
N LEU A 267 21.91 9.06 -33.43
CA LEU A 267 21.44 9.85 -34.56
C LEU A 267 21.35 8.94 -35.79
N PRO A 268 20.28 9.00 -36.61
CA PRO A 268 20.18 8.16 -37.80
C PRO A 268 21.31 8.48 -38.77
N SER A 269 22.16 7.49 -39.04
CA SER A 269 23.10 7.53 -40.16
C SER A 269 22.31 7.65 -41.45
N SER A 270 22.67 8.64 -42.26
CA SER A 270 22.08 8.97 -43.56
C SER A 270 21.72 7.72 -44.39
N LEU A 271 20.55 7.79 -45.04
CA LEU A 271 20.05 6.91 -46.10
C LEU A 271 19.13 5.75 -45.66
N GLU A 272 17.97 6.06 -45.07
CA GLU A 272 16.68 5.51 -45.53
C GLU A 272 15.52 6.31 -44.91
N LEU A 273 14.89 7.13 -45.74
CA LEU A 273 13.77 7.98 -45.39
C LEU A 273 12.49 7.12 -45.25
N LYS A 274 12.20 6.65 -44.04
CA LYS A 274 10.85 6.16 -43.70
C LYS A 274 10.16 7.19 -42.81
N THR A 275 9.18 7.86 -43.44
CA THR A 275 8.14 8.76 -42.90
C THR A 275 8.60 9.85 -41.92
N PRO A 276 8.51 11.14 -42.29
CA PRO A 276 8.81 12.29 -41.43
C PRO A 276 8.18 12.22 -40.03
N ASP A 277 7.00 11.62 -39.92
CA ASP A 277 6.21 11.53 -38.70
C ASP A 277 6.90 10.72 -37.59
N GLY A 278 7.55 9.60 -37.91
CA GLY A 278 8.27 8.79 -36.91
C GLY A 278 9.54 9.46 -36.37
N LEU A 279 10.16 10.33 -37.17
CA LEU A 279 11.34 11.09 -36.79
C LEU A 279 10.97 12.29 -35.90
N LEU A 280 9.86 12.95 -36.25
CA LEU A 280 9.26 14.02 -35.47
C LEU A 280 8.78 13.49 -34.10
N GLU A 281 8.15 12.32 -34.08
CA GLU A 281 7.66 11.70 -32.86
C GLU A 281 8.79 11.22 -31.93
N THR A 282 9.91 10.75 -32.51
CA THR A 282 11.13 10.45 -31.74
C THR A 282 11.76 11.71 -31.14
N LEU A 283 11.80 12.82 -31.89
CA LEU A 283 12.28 14.11 -31.41
C LEU A 283 11.37 14.68 -30.31
N TYR A 284 10.05 14.58 -30.46
CA TYR A 284 9.10 14.96 -29.41
C TYR A 284 9.28 14.12 -28.14
N ARG A 285 9.48 12.80 -28.27
CA ARG A 285 9.76 11.93 -27.10
C ARG A 285 11.05 12.31 -26.38
N LEU A 286 12.10 12.67 -27.12
CA LEU A 286 13.37 13.13 -26.54
C LEU A 286 13.25 14.50 -25.89
N LEU A 287 12.47 15.41 -26.50
CA LEU A 287 12.19 16.73 -25.94
C LEU A 287 11.37 16.62 -24.64
N GLU A 288 10.37 15.74 -24.60
CA GLU A 288 9.61 15.40 -23.39
C GLU A 288 10.52 14.85 -22.28
N LEU A 289 11.41 13.90 -22.61
CA LEU A 289 12.36 13.35 -21.63
C LEU A 289 13.36 14.37 -21.08
N LEU A 290 13.75 15.36 -21.89
CA LEU A 290 14.62 16.46 -21.46
C LEU A 290 13.84 17.42 -20.54
N ASN A 291 12.61 17.78 -20.91
CA ASN A 291 11.73 18.60 -20.08
C ASN A 291 11.41 17.92 -18.73
N ASP A 292 11.14 16.62 -18.73
CA ASP A 292 10.89 15.84 -17.51
C ASP A 292 12.08 15.84 -16.55
N LYS A 293 13.32 15.88 -17.08
CA LYS A 293 14.52 15.92 -16.26
C LYS A 293 14.70 17.28 -15.59
N ASP A 294 14.39 18.36 -16.30
CA ASP A 294 14.43 19.72 -15.78
C ASP A 294 13.30 19.96 -14.77
N GLU A 295 12.11 19.41 -15.01
CA GLU A 295 10.98 19.46 -14.07
C GLU A 295 11.24 18.64 -12.80
N ALA A 296 11.82 17.44 -12.91
CA ALA A 296 12.24 16.66 -11.74
C ALA A 296 13.30 17.38 -10.91
N LEU A 297 14.26 18.07 -11.55
CA LEU A 297 15.24 18.92 -10.86
C LEU A 297 14.59 20.14 -10.21
N ALA A 298 13.57 20.74 -10.84
CA ALA A 298 12.80 21.83 -10.25
C ALA A 298 12.02 21.36 -9.01
N HIS A 299 11.36 20.20 -9.07
CA HIS A 299 10.70 19.58 -7.93
C HIS A 299 11.68 19.22 -6.81
N GLN A 300 12.83 18.64 -7.15
CA GLN A 300 13.88 18.36 -6.17
C GLN A 300 14.38 19.63 -5.47
N ARG A 301 14.66 20.70 -6.23
CA ARG A 301 15.05 22.00 -5.66
C ARG A 301 13.96 22.58 -4.77
N LYS A 302 12.70 22.50 -5.18
CA LYS A 302 11.55 22.97 -4.39
C LYS A 302 11.42 22.20 -3.07
N VAL A 303 11.57 20.88 -3.09
CA VAL A 303 11.57 20.05 -1.88
C VAL A 303 12.75 20.39 -0.99
N SER A 304 13.96 20.56 -1.53
CA SER A 304 15.13 20.99 -0.74
C SER A 304 14.92 22.35 -0.08
N ILE A 305 14.34 23.33 -0.78
CA ILE A 305 14.03 24.65 -0.23
C ILE A 305 12.95 24.54 0.86
N MET A 306 11.91 23.74 0.64
CA MET A 306 10.84 23.52 1.62
C MET A 306 11.36 22.86 2.90
N LEU A 307 12.23 21.85 2.76
CA LEU A 307 12.87 21.18 3.91
C LEU A 307 13.81 22.14 4.66
N ALA A 308 14.55 22.98 3.96
CA ALA A 308 15.39 24.02 4.58
C ALA A 308 14.54 25.03 5.37
N HIS A 309 13.46 25.55 4.78
CA HIS A 309 12.54 26.45 5.49
C HIS A 309 11.86 25.78 6.69
N SER A 310 11.45 24.52 6.56
CA SER A 310 10.89 23.76 7.68
C SER A 310 11.90 23.56 8.81
N ALA A 311 13.17 23.31 8.49
CA ALA A 311 14.24 23.19 9.48
C ALA A 311 14.53 24.53 10.16
N GLU A 312 14.53 25.63 9.42
CA GLU A 312 14.67 26.99 9.97
C GLU A 312 13.49 27.38 10.88
N GLU A 313 12.27 27.02 10.51
CA GLU A 313 11.07 27.23 11.34
C GLU A 313 11.15 26.41 12.64
N LEU A 314 11.52 25.13 12.53
CA LEU A 314 11.71 24.25 13.69
C LEU A 314 12.81 24.79 14.62
N GLN A 315 13.90 25.32 14.06
CA GLN A 315 14.98 25.95 14.83
C GLN A 315 14.49 27.23 15.52
N ARG A 316 13.66 28.05 14.88
CA ARG A 316 13.05 29.24 15.51
C ARG A 316 12.10 28.85 16.65
N GLN A 317 11.29 27.81 16.47
CA GLN A 317 10.40 27.31 17.51
C GLN A 317 11.17 26.78 18.72
N LEU A 318 12.23 25.98 18.50
CA LEU A 318 13.09 25.49 19.58
C LEU A 318 13.84 26.62 20.32
N GLN A 319 14.24 27.68 19.62
CA GLN A 319 14.83 28.86 20.24
C GLN A 319 13.81 29.63 21.09
N LEU A 320 12.56 29.76 20.63
CA LEU A 320 11.46 30.35 21.40
C LEU A 320 11.11 29.52 22.65
N ASP A 321 11.06 28.20 22.54
CA ASP A 321 10.78 27.30 23.67
C ASP A 321 11.92 27.28 24.70
N SER A 322 13.18 27.45 24.26
CA SER A 322 14.34 27.60 25.16
C SER A 322 14.31 28.92 25.96
N HIS A 323 13.58 29.94 25.48
CA HIS A 323 13.41 31.22 26.17
C HIS A 323 12.18 31.26 27.11
N CYS A 324 11.41 30.17 27.19
CA CYS A 324 10.17 30.08 27.99
C CYS A 324 10.25 29.12 29.20
N LEU A 325 11.44 28.89 29.76
CA LEU A 325 11.59 28.30 31.10
C LEU A 325 11.64 29.41 32.18
N PRO A 326 10.64 29.53 33.08
CA PRO A 326 10.71 30.42 34.23
C PRO A 326 11.34 29.69 35.43
N SER A 327 12.38 30.27 36.02
CA SER A 327 12.79 30.03 37.42
C SER A 327 13.53 31.26 37.97
N ASP A 328 12.68 32.20 38.40
CA ASP A 328 12.70 33.10 39.56
C ASP A 328 13.85 34.08 39.92
N PRO A 329 13.48 35.24 40.53
CA PRO A 329 14.34 36.40 40.70
C PRO A 329 14.95 36.47 42.11
N SER A 330 16.16 37.01 42.20
CA SER A 330 16.71 37.57 43.45
C SER A 330 17.38 38.90 43.14
N GLU A 331 16.72 39.95 43.62
CA GLU A 331 17.18 41.29 44.00
C GLU A 331 18.54 41.81 43.49
N SER A 332 18.52 42.92 42.75
CA SER A 332 18.86 44.25 43.30
C SER A 332 19.10 45.30 42.19
N CYS A 333 18.71 46.54 42.49
CA CYS A 333 18.85 47.75 41.69
C CYS A 333 20.24 47.96 41.06
N ILE A 334 20.29 48.58 39.87
CA ILE A 334 20.77 49.98 39.66
C ILE A 334 20.71 50.36 38.15
N LEU A 335 20.09 51.52 37.93
CA LEU A 335 20.19 52.53 36.85
C LEU A 335 21.31 52.37 35.77
N SER A 336 20.94 52.60 34.49
CA SER A 336 21.48 53.68 33.62
C SER A 336 21.69 53.31 32.13
N LYS A 337 20.97 54.03 31.26
CA LYS A 337 21.34 54.59 29.92
C LYS A 337 21.80 53.66 28.76
N GLN A 338 21.09 53.79 27.63
CA GLN A 338 21.58 53.66 26.24
C GLN A 338 22.79 54.59 25.98
N PRO A 339 23.64 54.44 24.92
CA PRO A 339 23.25 54.10 23.54
C PRO A 339 24.26 53.27 22.67
N GLN A 340 23.75 52.84 21.51
CA GLN A 340 24.37 52.67 20.17
C GLN A 340 25.73 51.97 19.91
N ASP A 341 25.63 51.11 18.88
CA ASP A 341 26.51 50.90 17.72
C ASP A 341 27.70 49.91 17.73
N THR A 342 27.79 49.28 16.55
CA THR A 342 28.93 48.65 15.84
C THR A 342 29.31 47.17 16.06
N SER A 343 29.15 46.43 14.95
CA SER A 343 30.19 45.68 14.23
C SER A 343 30.88 44.51 14.95
N GLY A 344 30.74 43.31 14.36
CA GLY A 344 31.59 42.19 14.71
C GLY A 344 31.22 40.90 13.99
N ASN A 345 31.67 40.76 12.74
CA ASN A 345 31.84 39.46 12.09
C ASN A 345 32.63 38.51 13.01
N HIS A 346 32.07 37.37 13.40
CA HIS A 346 32.86 36.19 13.71
C HIS A 346 32.23 34.93 13.16
N ASN A 347 32.84 34.50 12.07
CA ASN A 347 32.80 33.17 11.49
C ASN A 347 33.48 32.20 12.47
N TRP A 348 32.82 31.10 12.85
CA TRP A 348 33.51 29.91 13.35
C TRP A 348 32.97 28.68 12.61
N SER A 349 33.91 28.09 11.89
CA SER A 349 33.80 26.86 11.13
C SER A 349 33.40 25.67 11.98
N GLN A 350 32.61 24.80 11.34
CA GLN A 350 32.72 23.34 11.34
C GLN A 350 33.55 22.72 12.48
N GLN A 351 32.86 22.04 13.39
CA GLN A 351 33.40 20.83 13.98
C GLN A 351 32.30 19.77 14.02
N THR A 352 32.39 18.88 13.04
CA THR A 352 31.85 17.52 13.09
C THR A 352 32.26 16.87 14.40
N THR A 353 31.29 16.34 15.14
CA THR A 353 31.58 15.33 16.15
C THR A 353 30.46 14.30 16.11
N ASP A 354 30.84 13.14 15.61
CA ASP A 354 30.09 11.89 15.70
C ASP A 354 29.69 11.62 17.14
N ILE A 355 28.40 11.42 17.39
CA ILE A 355 27.91 10.73 18.59
C ILE A 355 26.87 9.70 18.14
N SER A 356 27.41 8.49 17.96
CA SER A 356 26.83 7.19 18.28
C SER A 356 25.32 7.13 18.56
N GLU A 357 24.62 6.50 17.62
CA GLU A 357 23.28 5.96 17.78
C GLU A 357 23.24 5.01 18.99
N SER A 358 22.45 5.37 20.00
CA SER A 358 21.99 4.41 21.01
C SER A 358 20.56 4.02 20.67
N ASN A 359 20.41 2.70 20.61
CA ASN A 359 19.30 1.92 20.13
C ASN A 359 18.08 2.08 21.06
N VAL A 360 16.99 2.69 20.57
CA VAL A 360 15.66 2.56 21.18
C VAL A 360 14.71 2.01 20.13
N GLN A 361 14.60 0.70 20.14
CA GLN A 361 13.67 -0.08 19.34
C GLN A 361 12.32 -0.07 20.05
N GLU A 362 11.45 0.89 19.69
CA GLU A 362 10.07 0.89 20.15
C GLU A 362 9.23 -0.01 19.23
N LYS A 363 8.91 -1.18 19.79
CA LYS A 363 8.14 -2.27 19.21
C LYS A 363 6.65 -1.88 19.25
N LEU A 364 6.07 -1.43 18.13
CA LEU A 364 4.61 -1.42 17.97
C LEU A 364 4.11 -2.86 17.74
N GLU A 365 3.66 -3.52 18.81
CA GLU A 365 2.85 -4.72 18.72
C GLU A 365 1.38 -4.33 18.46
N LEU A 366 0.89 -4.63 17.26
CA LEU A 366 -0.54 -4.73 16.97
C LEU A 366 -1.05 -6.11 17.45
N PRO A 367 -2.20 -6.20 18.14
CA PRO A 367 -2.74 -7.49 18.57
C PRO A 367 -3.29 -8.30 17.39
N VAL A 368 -2.75 -9.50 17.21
CA VAL A 368 -3.32 -10.56 16.37
C VAL A 368 -4.41 -11.29 17.17
N PRO A 369 -5.59 -11.61 16.60
CA PRO A 369 -6.57 -12.46 17.28
C PRO A 369 -6.05 -13.90 17.41
N GLN A 370 -5.97 -14.41 18.64
CA GLN A 370 -5.59 -15.80 18.94
C GLN A 370 -6.64 -16.76 18.37
N LEU A 371 -6.19 -17.66 17.49
CA LEU A 371 -6.91 -18.87 17.09
C LEU A 371 -6.67 -19.93 18.17
N SER A 372 -7.67 -20.19 19.02
CA SER A 372 -7.64 -21.30 19.97
C SER A 372 -7.71 -22.64 19.22
N GLN A 373 -6.61 -23.36 19.15
CA GLN A 373 -6.61 -24.79 18.82
C GLN A 373 -7.02 -25.57 20.08
N GLU A 374 -8.29 -26.00 20.14
CA GLU A 374 -8.70 -27.06 21.05
C GLU A 374 -8.25 -28.41 20.49
N ASN A 375 -7.34 -29.05 21.23
CA ASN A 375 -7.03 -30.46 21.09
C ASN A 375 -8.23 -31.30 21.54
N HIS A 376 -8.94 -31.92 20.60
CA HIS A 376 -9.78 -33.08 20.91
C HIS A 376 -9.11 -34.37 20.40
N LYS A 377 -8.57 -35.11 21.37
CA LYS A 377 -8.41 -36.57 21.28
C LYS A 377 -9.80 -37.22 21.31
N ALA A 378 -10.08 -38.06 20.32
CA ALA A 378 -11.00 -39.20 20.38
C ALA A 378 -10.46 -40.22 19.35
N SER A 379 -9.91 -41.39 19.73
CA SER A 379 -10.63 -42.60 20.15
C SER A 379 -11.89 -42.89 19.33
N LEU A 380 -11.71 -43.47 18.15
CA LEU A 380 -12.13 -44.84 17.77
C LEU A 380 -11.70 -45.15 16.34
#